data_AF-A0A2H0G4Z5-F1
#
_entry.id   AF-A0A2H0G4Z5-F1
#
_cell.length_a   1.000
_cell.length_b   1.000
_cell.length_c   1.000
_cell.angle_alpha   90.00
_cell.angle_beta   90.00
_cell.angle_gamma   90.00
#
_symmetry.space_group_name_H-M   'P 1'
#
loop_
_entity.id
_entity.type
_entity.pdbx_description
1 polymer ?
#
loop_
_entity_poly.entity_id
_entity_poly.type
_entity_poly.pdbx_seq_one_letter_code
_entity_poly.pdbx_strand_id
1 'polypeptide(L)'
;MGILSEVFAAVADVAITGVGAAFRVAKKIVSAAIPRIQAAIAIAKNTWNHARSQRSAESIGAEIKDVNDHLSQLQLQYERTGKVDSELVERLKAQRRDLKGELRESDEFIAASDISANEKEYDAFIIDNDSTHIIEAAMGQTVHNKPCPKCKWPMRLQWNRKLSVTSTSDLGWACTHWYWKTNGAHVCDHWEKLHPDDFQIFAKANRPEFTDLTASQFSDLVLAHQPEVIERMEDVLKDSQINSINAYRCPVHGEPLVLRKKIQHNGTLLDMYHLKCPRWKGVNVGCQYMDKLKSPAQLHAFLSASTGQGVF
;
A
#
# COMPACT_ATOMS: atom_id res chain seq x y z
N MET A 1 -17.09 -1.92 8.91
CA MET A 1 -16.73 -2.47 7.59
C MET A 1 -16.82 -1.31 6.62
N GLY A 2 -15.89 -1.21 5.67
CA GLY A 2 -15.85 -0.06 4.76
C GLY A 2 -16.79 -0.21 3.56
N ILE A 3 -17.12 0.92 2.92
CA ILE A 3 -18.11 1.00 1.83
C ILE A 3 -17.75 0.06 0.68
N LEU A 4 -16.48 0.03 0.28
CA LEU A 4 -16.05 -0.76 -0.87
C LEU A 4 -15.96 -2.23 -0.49
N SER A 5 -15.51 -2.53 0.73
CA SER A 5 -15.58 -3.88 1.29
C SER A 5 -17.01 -4.44 1.31
N GLU A 6 -18.02 -3.61 1.58
CA GLU A 6 -19.44 -4.00 1.57
C GLU A 6 -20.01 -4.15 0.15
N VAL A 7 -19.72 -3.19 -0.75
CA VAL A 7 -20.21 -3.21 -2.13
C VAL A 7 -19.64 -4.41 -2.91
N PHE A 8 -18.40 -4.79 -2.62
CA PHE A 8 -17.68 -5.88 -3.26
C PHE A 8 -17.58 -7.15 -2.40
N ALA A 9 -18.50 -7.33 -1.45
CA ALA A 9 -18.49 -8.43 -0.49
C ALA A 9 -18.10 -9.78 -1.13
N ALA A 10 -17.11 -10.43 -0.52
CA ALA A 10 -16.45 -11.69 -0.90
C ALA A 10 -15.35 -11.65 -1.98
N VAL A 11 -15.14 -10.54 -2.72
CA VAL A 11 -14.22 -10.58 -3.89
C VAL A 11 -13.19 -9.44 -3.96
N ALA A 12 -13.30 -8.34 -3.21
CA ALA A 12 -12.34 -7.23 -3.34
C ALA A 12 -11.27 -7.17 -2.25
N ASP A 13 -10.01 -7.27 -2.68
CA ASP A 13 -8.89 -6.63 -2.01
C ASP A 13 -8.79 -5.20 -2.58
N VAL A 14 -8.69 -4.20 -1.69
CA VAL A 14 -8.61 -2.78 -2.04
C VAL A 14 -7.16 -2.33 -1.89
N ALA A 15 -6.57 -1.83 -2.98
CA ALA A 15 -5.31 -1.10 -2.93
C ALA A 15 -5.59 0.37 -3.25
N ILE A 16 -5.45 1.26 -2.27
CA ILE A 16 -5.43 2.69 -2.58
C ILE A 16 -4.02 3.04 -3.00
N THR A 17 -3.90 3.34 -4.29
CA THR A 17 -2.64 3.72 -4.87
C THR A 17 -2.47 5.22 -4.80
N GLY A 18 -1.21 5.66 -4.82
CA GLY A 18 -0.91 7.08 -4.97
C GLY A 18 -1.41 7.69 -6.29
N VAL A 19 -1.91 6.83 -7.18
CA VAL A 19 -2.33 7.15 -8.53
C VAL A 19 -3.84 6.87 -8.72
N GLY A 20 -4.58 6.72 -7.63
CA GLY A 20 -6.01 6.40 -7.62
C GLY A 20 -6.28 5.03 -7.02
N ALA A 21 -7.53 4.60 -6.98
CA ALA A 21 -7.84 3.32 -6.35
C ALA A 21 -7.79 2.16 -7.36
N ALA A 22 -7.21 1.03 -6.94
CA ALA A 22 -7.18 -0.21 -7.70
C ALA A 22 -7.84 -1.33 -6.87
N PHE A 23 -8.78 -2.04 -7.49
CA PHE A 23 -9.58 -3.05 -6.82
C PHE A 23 -9.57 -4.36 -7.57
N ARG A 24 -9.53 -5.46 -6.85
CA ARG A 24 -9.85 -6.76 -7.43
C ARG A 24 -11.36 -6.88 -7.63
N VAL A 25 -11.83 -6.85 -8.87
CA VAL A 25 -13.27 -6.97 -9.16
C VAL A 25 -13.46 -7.73 -10.47
N ALA A 26 -14.34 -8.73 -10.47
CA ALA A 26 -14.65 -9.44 -11.71
C ALA A 26 -15.27 -8.47 -12.74
N LYS A 27 -14.87 -8.53 -14.01
CA LYS A 27 -15.30 -7.59 -15.07
C LYS A 27 -16.83 -7.46 -15.18
N LYS A 28 -17.55 -8.56 -14.97
CA LYS A 28 -19.03 -8.60 -14.98
C LYS A 28 -19.68 -7.88 -13.79
N ILE A 29 -18.95 -7.70 -12.69
CA ILE A 29 -19.42 -7.03 -11.47
C ILE A 29 -19.25 -5.52 -11.57
N VAL A 30 -18.26 -5.02 -12.34
CA VAL A 30 -17.90 -3.58 -12.39
C VAL A 30 -19.07 -2.69 -12.83
N SER A 31 -19.74 -3.00 -13.94
CA SER A 31 -20.88 -2.19 -14.43
C SER A 31 -22.09 -2.21 -13.49
N ALA A 32 -22.26 -3.30 -12.73
CA ALA A 32 -23.29 -3.41 -11.69
C ALA A 32 -22.85 -2.80 -10.34
N ALA A 33 -21.55 -2.57 -10.15
CA ALA A 33 -20.98 -2.06 -8.91
C ALA A 33 -21.09 -0.54 -8.82
N ILE A 34 -20.89 0.20 -9.92
CA ILE A 34 -20.91 1.68 -9.87
C ILE A 34 -22.24 2.23 -9.29
N PRO A 35 -23.44 1.78 -9.71
CA PRO A 35 -24.68 2.23 -9.09
C PRO A 35 -24.78 1.87 -7.60
N ARG A 36 -24.18 0.75 -7.18
CA ARG A 36 -24.13 0.34 -5.77
C ARG A 36 -23.15 1.20 -4.96
N ILE A 37 -22.01 1.56 -5.54
CA ILE A 37 -21.06 2.52 -4.96
C ILE A 37 -21.75 3.87 -4.76
N GLN A 38 -22.43 4.39 -5.79
CA GLN A 38 -23.18 5.65 -5.72
C GLN A 38 -24.26 5.60 -4.64
N ALA A 39 -25.06 4.52 -4.57
CA ALA A 39 -26.07 4.34 -3.55
C ALA A 39 -25.47 4.25 -2.13
N ALA A 40 -24.39 3.49 -1.97
CA ALA A 40 -23.69 3.35 -0.69
C ALA A 40 -23.07 4.67 -0.24
N ILE A 41 -22.52 5.48 -1.15
CA ILE A 41 -22.03 6.83 -0.84
C ILE A 41 -23.17 7.77 -0.52
N ALA A 42 -24.31 7.69 -1.20
CA ALA A 42 -25.47 8.53 -0.89
C ALA A 42 -26.03 8.22 0.51
N ILE A 43 -26.13 6.92 0.84
CA ILE A 43 -26.46 6.47 2.20
C ILE A 43 -25.41 6.98 3.16
N ALA A 44 -24.13 6.70 2.91
CA ALA A 44 -23.02 7.13 3.77
C ALA A 44 -23.02 8.64 3.95
N LYS A 45 -23.16 9.48 2.93
CA LYS A 45 -23.26 10.94 3.08
C LYS A 45 -24.43 11.36 3.98
N ASN A 46 -25.54 10.63 3.96
CA ASN A 46 -26.71 10.90 4.80
C ASN A 46 -26.56 10.38 6.25
N THR A 47 -26.00 9.18 6.47
CA THR A 47 -25.77 8.59 7.82
C THR A 47 -24.45 8.99 8.46
N TRP A 48 -23.40 9.27 7.67
CA TRP A 48 -22.07 9.70 8.12
C TRP A 48 -22.02 11.16 8.59
N ASN A 49 -23.15 11.87 8.58
CA ASN A 49 -23.19 13.29 8.91
C ASN A 49 -23.17 13.65 10.41
N HIS A 50 -22.72 12.79 11.34
CA HIS A 50 -22.65 13.23 12.75
C HIS A 50 -21.49 12.80 13.66
N ALA A 51 -20.54 11.94 13.29
CA ALA A 51 -19.42 11.65 14.22
C ALA A 51 -18.09 11.16 13.61
N ARG A 52 -18.14 10.38 12.51
CA ARG A 52 -16.93 9.71 11.97
C ARG A 52 -16.32 10.42 10.74
N SER A 53 -17.10 11.24 10.04
CA SER A 53 -16.70 11.97 8.83
C SER A 53 -15.88 13.24 9.07
N GLN A 54 -15.74 13.70 10.32
CA GLN A 54 -14.95 14.90 10.65
C GLN A 54 -13.46 14.62 10.90
N ARG A 55 -13.08 13.35 11.10
CA ARG A 55 -11.66 13.02 11.33
C ARG A 55 -11.02 12.70 10.00
N SER A 56 -10.20 13.62 9.50
CA SER A 56 -9.41 13.42 8.30
C SER A 56 -8.47 12.22 8.49
N ALA A 57 -8.09 11.56 7.38
CA ALA A 57 -7.05 10.52 7.40
C ALA A 57 -5.76 11.00 8.07
N GLU A 58 -5.46 12.30 7.98
CA GLU A 58 -4.35 12.97 8.68
C GLU A 58 -4.52 12.96 10.20
N SER A 59 -5.71 13.32 10.70
CA SER A 59 -6.02 13.28 12.15
C SER A 59 -5.91 11.86 12.70
N ILE A 60 -6.48 10.88 12.00
CA ILE A 60 -6.38 9.47 12.40
C ILE A 60 -4.91 9.00 12.38
N GLY A 61 -4.15 9.40 11.34
CA GLY A 61 -2.73 9.12 11.22
C GLY A 61 -1.89 9.71 12.37
N ALA A 62 -2.19 10.93 12.80
CA ALA A 62 -1.54 11.58 13.94
C ALA A 62 -1.79 10.82 15.25
N GLU A 63 -3.01 10.34 15.49
CA GLU A 63 -3.33 9.54 16.67
C GLU A 63 -2.69 8.15 16.63
N ILE A 64 -2.61 7.52 15.45
CA ILE A 64 -1.83 6.28 15.29
C ILE A 64 -0.38 6.51 15.68
N LYS A 65 0.22 7.62 15.25
CA LYS A 65 1.59 7.99 15.61
C LYS A 65 1.74 8.17 17.13
N ASP A 66 0.82 8.88 17.78
CA ASP A 66 0.82 9.09 19.24
C ASP A 66 0.75 7.76 20.02
N VAL A 67 -0.18 6.88 19.63
CA VAL A 67 -0.29 5.54 20.23
C VAL A 67 1.00 4.74 20.04
N ASN A 68 1.62 4.82 18.86
CA ASN A 68 2.90 4.14 18.60
C ASN A 68 4.08 4.76 19.38
N ASP A 69 4.07 6.07 19.62
CA ASP A 69 5.03 6.77 20.47
C ASP A 69 4.91 6.27 21.92
N HIS A 70 3.69 6.19 22.47
CA HIS A 70 3.43 5.63 23.80
C HIS A 70 3.84 4.17 23.94
N LEU A 71 3.49 3.31 22.97
CA LEU A 71 3.92 1.91 22.96
C LEU A 71 5.46 1.80 22.93
N SER A 72 6.14 2.67 22.20
CA SER A 72 7.61 2.70 22.14
C SER A 72 8.22 3.10 23.49
N GLN A 73 7.63 4.08 24.19
CA GLN A 73 8.08 4.51 25.51
C GLN A 73 7.89 3.40 26.56
N LEU A 74 6.75 2.71 26.55
CA LEU A 74 6.47 1.58 27.43
C LEU A 74 7.44 0.41 27.19
N GLN A 75 7.80 0.15 25.93
CA GLN A 75 8.81 -0.84 25.61
C GLN A 75 10.19 -0.44 26.19
N LEU A 76 10.61 0.81 26.04
CA LEU A 76 11.87 1.29 26.63
C LEU A 76 11.85 1.23 28.16
N GLN A 77 10.71 1.51 28.80
CA GLN A 77 10.54 1.37 30.24
C GLN A 77 10.71 -0.09 30.68
N TYR A 78 10.08 -1.03 29.96
CA TYR A 78 10.23 -2.46 30.22
C TYR A 78 11.69 -2.91 30.09
N GLU A 79 12.37 -2.49 29.02
CA GLU A 79 13.80 -2.81 28.80
C GLU A 79 14.70 -2.29 29.93
N ARG A 80 14.36 -1.13 30.53
CA ARG A 80 15.13 -0.52 31.63
C ARG A 80 14.82 -1.11 33.01
N THR A 81 13.56 -1.49 33.26
CA THR A 81 13.07 -1.77 34.62
C THR A 81 12.56 -3.19 34.82
N GLY A 82 12.39 -3.96 33.73
CA GLY A 82 11.72 -5.26 33.74
C GLY A 82 10.22 -5.20 34.06
N LYS A 83 9.63 -4.00 34.17
CA LYS A 83 8.24 -3.79 34.57
C LYS A 83 7.54 -2.85 33.59
N VAL A 84 6.31 -3.16 33.24
CA VAL A 84 5.43 -2.33 32.43
C VAL A 84 3.98 -2.65 32.77
N ASP A 85 3.10 -1.66 32.64
CA ASP A 85 1.67 -1.87 32.74
C ASP A 85 1.18 -2.65 31.50
N SER A 86 0.96 -3.95 31.67
CA SER A 86 0.52 -4.83 30.58
C SER A 86 -0.89 -4.52 30.12
N GLU A 87 -1.78 -4.04 31.00
CA GLU A 87 -3.14 -3.66 30.66
C GLU A 87 -3.15 -2.43 29.75
N LEU A 88 -2.36 -1.41 30.11
CA LEU A 88 -2.15 -0.24 29.27
C LEU A 88 -1.59 -0.62 27.89
N VAL A 89 -0.60 -1.53 27.83
CA VAL A 89 -0.02 -1.99 26.57
C VAL A 89 -1.08 -2.66 25.69
N GLU A 90 -1.90 -3.56 26.23
CA GLU A 90 -2.96 -4.22 25.46
C GLU A 90 -4.06 -3.25 25.03
N ARG A 91 -4.42 -2.27 25.87
CA ARG A 91 -5.35 -1.19 25.51
C ARG A 91 -4.84 -0.35 24.34
N LEU A 92 -3.58 0.08 24.38
CA LEU A 92 -2.97 0.85 23.29
C LEU A 92 -2.86 0.03 22.00
N LYS A 93 -2.55 -1.28 22.09
CA LYS A 93 -2.58 -2.18 20.93
C LYS A 93 -3.98 -2.31 20.35
N ALA A 94 -5.02 -2.39 21.18
CA ALA A 94 -6.40 -2.40 20.73
C ALA A 94 -6.79 -1.10 20.05
N GLN A 95 -6.52 0.05 20.68
CA GLN A 95 -6.74 1.37 20.11
C GLN A 95 -6.05 1.54 18.76
N ARG A 96 -4.80 1.07 18.61
CA ARG A 96 -4.10 1.08 17.32
C ARG A 96 -4.80 0.23 16.26
N ARG A 97 -5.36 -0.94 16.62
CA ARG A 97 -6.11 -1.77 15.67
C ARG A 97 -7.38 -1.05 15.22
N ASP A 98 -8.09 -0.41 16.14
CA ASP A 98 -9.33 0.31 15.86
C ASP A 98 -9.06 1.52 14.96
N LEU A 99 -8.06 2.35 15.29
CA LEU A 99 -7.63 3.48 14.46
C LEU A 99 -7.20 3.06 13.05
N LYS A 100 -6.50 1.92 12.90
CA LYS A 100 -6.18 1.38 11.57
C LYS A 100 -7.42 0.95 10.80
N GLY A 101 -8.44 0.43 11.50
CA GLY A 101 -9.75 0.13 10.93
C GLY A 101 -10.43 1.40 10.42
N GLU A 102 -10.43 2.46 11.23
CA GLU A 102 -10.98 3.78 10.86
C GLU A 102 -10.25 4.40 9.68
N LEU A 103 -8.92 4.34 9.68
CA LEU A 103 -8.12 4.85 8.57
C LEU A 103 -8.46 4.14 7.26
N ARG A 104 -8.61 2.81 7.28
CA ARG A 104 -9.07 2.03 6.13
C ARG A 104 -10.48 2.44 5.69
N GLU A 105 -11.41 2.65 6.63
CA GLU A 105 -12.78 3.07 6.29
C GLU A 105 -12.80 4.47 5.65
N SER A 106 -11.96 5.39 6.13
CA SER A 106 -11.76 6.72 5.53
C SER A 106 -11.17 6.62 4.12
N ASP A 107 -10.13 5.80 3.96
CA ASP A 107 -9.48 5.51 2.69
C ASP A 107 -10.49 4.97 1.66
N GLU A 108 -11.26 3.93 2.02
CA GLU A 108 -12.30 3.36 1.16
C GLU A 108 -13.39 4.40 0.80
N PHE A 109 -13.76 5.27 1.74
CA PHE A 109 -14.72 6.34 1.47
C PHE A 109 -14.20 7.36 0.44
N ILE A 110 -12.93 7.76 0.55
CA ILE A 110 -12.28 8.68 -0.39
C ILE A 110 -12.25 8.05 -1.79
N ALA A 111 -11.80 6.80 -1.88
CA ALA A 111 -11.75 6.09 -3.15
C ALA A 111 -13.14 5.89 -3.78
N ALA A 112 -14.14 5.49 -2.98
CA ALA A 112 -15.52 5.36 -3.44
C ALA A 112 -16.05 6.71 -3.97
N SER A 113 -15.80 7.79 -3.22
CA SER A 113 -16.21 9.14 -3.60
C SER A 113 -15.59 9.59 -4.92
N ASP A 114 -14.31 9.29 -5.14
CA ASP A 114 -13.63 9.59 -6.41
C ASP A 114 -14.23 8.80 -7.58
N ILE A 115 -14.44 7.48 -7.43
CA ILE A 115 -15.10 6.65 -8.45
C ILE A 115 -16.49 7.19 -8.79
N SER A 116 -17.27 7.57 -7.77
CA SER A 116 -18.62 8.10 -7.97
C SER A 116 -18.63 9.46 -8.66
N ALA A 117 -17.62 10.30 -8.43
CA ALA A 117 -17.53 11.62 -9.05
C ALA A 117 -16.94 11.54 -10.47
N ASN A 118 -16.01 10.62 -10.70
CA ASN A 118 -15.19 10.52 -11.90
C ASN A 118 -15.37 9.16 -12.61
N GLU A 119 -16.59 8.63 -12.62
CA GLU A 119 -16.93 7.28 -13.13
C GLU A 119 -16.30 6.96 -14.50
N LYS A 120 -16.36 7.92 -15.43
CA LYS A 120 -15.85 7.76 -16.80
C LYS A 120 -14.33 7.63 -16.89
N GLU A 121 -13.61 7.97 -15.82
CA GLU A 121 -12.17 7.84 -15.73
C GLU A 121 -11.73 6.47 -15.23
N TYR A 122 -12.65 5.57 -14.87
CA TYR A 122 -12.35 4.24 -14.36
C TYR A 122 -12.78 3.14 -15.33
N ASP A 123 -11.99 2.07 -15.44
CA ASP A 123 -12.30 0.92 -16.28
C ASP A 123 -11.82 -0.40 -15.64
N ALA A 124 -12.35 -1.50 -16.17
CA ALA A 124 -12.03 -2.88 -15.79
C ALA A 124 -10.97 -3.47 -16.73
N PHE A 125 -9.77 -3.67 -16.20
CA PHE A 125 -8.64 -4.29 -16.86
C PHE A 125 -8.58 -5.78 -16.57
N ILE A 126 -8.20 -6.56 -17.57
CA ILE A 126 -7.73 -7.94 -17.39
C ILE A 126 -6.23 -7.89 -17.60
N ILE A 127 -5.48 -8.14 -16.54
CA ILE A 127 -4.03 -8.10 -16.57
C ILE A 127 -3.49 -9.38 -17.18
N ASP A 128 -2.68 -9.20 -18.21
CA ASP A 128 -1.89 -10.23 -18.88
C ASP A 128 -0.39 -9.87 -18.79
N ASN A 129 0.44 -10.58 -19.54
CA ASN A 129 1.88 -10.36 -19.51
C ASN A 129 2.29 -9.02 -20.14
N ASP A 130 1.46 -8.42 -20.98
CA ASP A 130 1.73 -7.12 -21.60
C ASP A 130 1.29 -5.97 -20.71
N SER A 131 0.51 -6.22 -19.66
CA SER A 131 -0.09 -5.20 -18.79
C SER A 131 0.27 -5.34 -17.30
N THR A 132 1.30 -6.13 -16.96
CA THR A 132 1.70 -6.36 -15.56
C THR A 132 2.14 -5.10 -14.82
N HIS A 133 2.63 -4.07 -15.52
CA HIS A 133 2.97 -2.78 -14.91
C HIS A 133 1.78 -2.10 -14.21
N ILE A 134 0.54 -2.36 -14.64
CA ILE A 134 -0.67 -1.84 -13.99
C ILE A 134 -0.80 -2.38 -12.56
N ILE A 135 -0.63 -3.69 -12.37
CA ILE A 135 -0.70 -4.29 -11.04
C ILE A 135 0.57 -4.03 -10.22
N GLU A 136 1.73 -3.92 -10.87
CA GLU A 136 2.98 -3.51 -10.23
C GLU A 136 2.91 -2.10 -9.63
N ALA A 137 2.19 -1.17 -10.25
CA ALA A 137 1.97 0.18 -9.72
C ALA A 137 1.27 0.17 -8.35
N ALA A 138 0.46 -0.86 -8.07
CA ALA A 138 -0.20 -1.05 -6.79
C ALA A 138 0.68 -1.77 -5.74
N MET A 139 1.87 -2.25 -6.11
CA MET A 139 2.67 -3.08 -5.22
C MET A 139 3.31 -2.31 -4.09
N GLY A 140 3.23 -2.91 -2.90
CA GLY A 140 3.82 -2.36 -1.69
C GLY A 140 3.02 -1.24 -1.03
N GLN A 141 2.01 -0.74 -1.73
CA GLN A 141 0.98 0.11 -1.17
C GLN A 141 0.08 -0.69 -0.24
N THR A 142 -0.75 0.03 0.48
CA THR A 142 -1.64 -0.53 1.49
C THR A 142 -2.73 -1.32 0.78
N VAL A 143 -2.50 -2.63 0.63
CA VAL A 143 -3.52 -3.58 0.22
C VAL A 143 -4.25 -4.04 1.47
N HIS A 144 -5.54 -3.70 1.54
CA HIS A 144 -6.39 -4.09 2.64
C HIS A 144 -6.95 -5.51 2.42
N ASN A 145 -7.10 -6.25 3.53
CA ASN A 145 -7.96 -7.45 3.65
C ASN A 145 -7.41 -8.82 3.27
N LYS A 146 -6.12 -8.98 2.94
CA LYS A 146 -5.55 -10.32 2.74
C LYS A 146 -4.73 -10.84 3.93
N PRO A 147 -5.31 -11.60 4.88
CA PRO A 147 -4.55 -12.24 5.94
C PRO A 147 -3.84 -13.50 5.43
N CYS A 148 -2.63 -13.73 5.92
CA CYS A 148 -1.88 -14.94 5.65
C CYS A 148 -2.62 -16.16 6.21
N PRO A 149 -2.89 -17.22 5.42
CA PRO A 149 -3.60 -18.38 5.92
C PRO A 149 -2.88 -19.07 7.08
N LYS A 150 -1.53 -19.03 7.09
CA LYS A 150 -0.68 -19.64 8.13
C LYS A 150 -0.64 -18.87 9.45
N CYS A 151 -0.42 -17.55 9.41
CA CYS A 151 -0.15 -16.76 10.63
C CYS A 151 -1.06 -15.55 10.82
N LYS A 152 -2.05 -15.36 9.94
CA LYS A 152 -3.04 -14.27 9.94
C LYS A 152 -2.47 -12.86 9.79
N TRP A 153 -1.15 -12.71 9.68
CA TRP A 153 -0.52 -11.44 9.35
C TRP A 153 -0.90 -10.97 7.96
N PRO A 154 -0.96 -9.65 7.71
CA PRO A 154 -1.24 -9.12 6.39
C PRO A 154 -0.29 -9.69 5.34
N MET A 155 -0.83 -10.01 4.17
CA MET A 155 -0.07 -10.31 2.97
C MET A 155 0.01 -9.07 2.09
N ARG A 156 0.93 -9.09 1.15
CA ARG A 156 1.14 -8.02 0.17
C ARG A 156 1.45 -8.62 -1.18
N LEU A 157 1.16 -7.86 -2.23
CA LEU A 157 1.57 -8.23 -3.56
C LEU A 157 3.09 -8.09 -3.72
N GLN A 158 3.70 -9.07 -4.36
CA GLN A 158 5.14 -9.16 -4.54
C GLN A 158 5.49 -10.06 -5.74
N TRP A 159 6.75 -10.01 -6.19
CA TRP A 159 7.30 -10.92 -7.20
C TRP A 159 8.76 -11.32 -6.91
N ASN A 160 9.34 -12.13 -7.78
CA ASN A 160 10.77 -12.43 -7.77
C ASN A 160 11.62 -11.19 -8.13
N ARG A 161 12.25 -10.63 -7.09
CA ARG A 161 12.99 -9.36 -7.06
C ARG A 161 14.21 -9.23 -8.00
N LYS A 162 14.50 -10.25 -8.82
CA LYS A 162 15.57 -10.28 -9.83
C LYS A 162 15.07 -9.90 -11.24
N LEU A 163 13.76 -9.82 -11.44
CA LEU A 163 13.15 -9.49 -12.72
C LEU A 163 12.81 -8.00 -12.78
N SER A 164 13.19 -7.33 -13.88
CA SER A 164 12.85 -5.92 -14.17
C SER A 164 11.47 -5.78 -14.82
N VAL A 165 11.05 -6.79 -15.58
CA VAL A 165 9.70 -6.94 -16.14
C VAL A 165 9.16 -8.28 -15.63
N THR A 166 7.95 -8.27 -15.06
CA THR A 166 7.33 -9.48 -14.54
C THR A 166 6.30 -10.04 -15.52
N SER A 167 6.19 -11.37 -15.55
CA SER A 167 5.00 -12.03 -16.09
C SER A 167 3.95 -12.20 -14.99
N THR A 168 2.71 -12.45 -15.38
CA THR A 168 1.62 -12.79 -14.44
C THR A 168 2.00 -13.98 -13.53
N SER A 169 2.79 -14.93 -14.04
CA SER A 169 3.22 -16.12 -13.29
C SER A 169 4.25 -15.85 -12.19
N ASP A 170 4.92 -14.69 -12.24
CA ASP A 170 5.94 -14.27 -11.27
C ASP A 170 5.32 -13.56 -10.04
N LEU A 171 4.05 -13.17 -10.15
CA LEU A 171 3.34 -12.40 -9.15
C LEU A 171 2.69 -13.33 -8.11
N GLY A 172 2.69 -12.87 -6.86
CA GLY A 172 2.08 -13.60 -5.77
C GLY A 172 1.89 -12.77 -4.51
N TRP A 173 1.14 -13.36 -3.59
CA TRP A 173 0.93 -12.82 -2.26
C TRP A 173 2.02 -13.33 -1.33
N ALA A 174 2.73 -12.40 -0.69
CA ALA A 174 3.77 -12.69 0.30
C ALA A 174 3.32 -12.29 1.70
N CYS A 175 3.55 -13.14 2.69
CA CYS A 175 3.33 -12.78 4.08
C CYS A 175 4.28 -11.66 4.51
N THR A 176 3.74 -10.57 5.08
CA THR A 176 4.58 -9.47 5.57
C THR A 176 5.38 -9.85 6.81
N HIS A 177 4.96 -10.87 7.57
CA HIS A 177 5.68 -11.37 8.74
C HIS A 177 7.06 -11.98 8.38
N TRP A 178 7.35 -12.17 7.08
CA TRP A 178 8.67 -12.52 6.55
C TRP A 178 9.77 -11.57 7.03
N TYR A 179 9.50 -10.28 7.21
CA TYR A 179 10.53 -9.31 7.59
C TYR A 179 11.10 -9.52 9.00
N TRP A 180 10.43 -10.31 9.84
CA TRP A 180 10.90 -10.64 11.17
C TRP A 180 11.67 -11.94 11.15
N LYS A 181 12.72 -12.02 11.97
CA LYS A 181 13.52 -13.23 12.14
C LYS A 181 13.50 -13.70 13.58
N THR A 182 13.42 -15.02 13.75
CA THR A 182 13.60 -15.71 15.02
C THR A 182 14.63 -16.81 14.79
N ASN A 183 15.72 -16.83 15.57
CA ASN A 183 16.82 -17.79 15.42
C ASN A 183 17.38 -17.87 13.98
N GLY A 184 17.49 -16.71 13.31
CA GLY A 184 18.03 -16.62 11.94
C GLY A 184 17.03 -16.94 10.82
N ALA A 185 15.92 -17.62 11.12
CA ALA A 185 14.85 -17.93 10.17
C ALA A 185 13.76 -16.86 10.15
N HIS A 186 13.09 -16.68 9.01
CA HIS A 186 11.93 -15.80 8.88
C HIS A 186 10.75 -16.34 9.70
N VAL A 187 9.99 -15.47 10.36
CA VAL A 187 8.85 -15.91 11.20
C VAL A 187 7.74 -16.54 10.36
N CYS A 188 7.51 -16.05 9.14
CA CYS A 188 6.63 -16.69 8.17
C CYS A 188 7.15 -16.43 6.75
N ASP A 189 7.34 -17.50 5.99
CA ASP A 189 7.80 -17.47 4.60
C ASP A 189 6.69 -17.79 3.59
N HIS A 190 5.44 -17.76 4.03
CA HIS A 190 4.32 -18.13 3.18
C HIS A 190 4.20 -17.20 1.97
N TRP A 191 4.13 -17.87 0.82
CA TRP A 191 3.92 -17.32 -0.50
C TRP A 191 2.82 -18.11 -1.20
N GLU A 192 1.94 -17.44 -1.92
CA GLU A 192 0.98 -18.08 -2.81
C GLU A 192 0.88 -17.32 -4.14
N LYS A 193 0.66 -18.07 -5.22
CA LYS A 193 0.46 -17.48 -6.55
C LYS A 193 -0.86 -16.73 -6.60
N LEU A 194 -0.92 -15.73 -7.48
CA LEU A 194 -2.17 -15.08 -7.81
C LEU A 194 -3.16 -16.05 -8.47
N HIS A 195 -4.42 -15.96 -8.08
CA HIS A 195 -5.53 -16.60 -8.77
C HIS A 195 -5.84 -15.80 -10.04
N PRO A 196 -6.37 -16.41 -11.13
CA PRO A 196 -6.82 -15.66 -12.32
C PRO A 196 -7.72 -14.46 -12.02
N ASP A 197 -8.54 -14.54 -10.96
CA ASP A 197 -9.39 -13.42 -10.53
C ASP A 197 -8.61 -12.24 -9.92
N ASP A 198 -7.39 -12.46 -9.45
CA ASP A 198 -6.51 -11.40 -8.95
C ASP A 198 -6.00 -10.48 -10.07
N PHE A 199 -6.12 -10.90 -11.33
CA PHE A 199 -5.76 -10.11 -12.51
C PHE A 199 -6.93 -9.30 -13.07
N GLN A 200 -8.11 -9.34 -12.44
CA GLN A 200 -9.23 -8.50 -12.85
C GLN A 200 -9.23 -7.24 -11.98
N ILE A 201 -8.72 -6.14 -12.54
CA ILE A 201 -8.47 -4.89 -11.82
C ILE A 201 -9.44 -3.81 -12.29
N PHE A 202 -10.15 -3.20 -11.36
CA PHE A 202 -10.86 -1.95 -11.61
C PHE A 202 -9.98 -0.78 -11.14
N ALA A 203 -9.59 0.09 -12.06
CA ALA A 203 -8.68 1.19 -11.77
C ALA A 203 -8.93 2.39 -12.70
N LYS A 204 -8.30 3.51 -12.37
CA LYS A 204 -8.35 4.73 -13.15
C LYS A 204 -7.66 4.52 -14.50
N ALA A 205 -8.38 4.68 -15.60
CA ALA A 205 -8.00 4.34 -16.97
C ALA A 205 -7.42 5.51 -17.78
N ASN A 206 -7.55 6.76 -17.32
CA ASN A 206 -6.98 7.94 -17.99
C ASN A 206 -5.47 8.08 -17.77
N ARG A 207 -4.76 6.98 -17.98
CA ARG A 207 -3.34 6.78 -17.75
C ARG A 207 -2.71 6.28 -19.05
N PRO A 208 -1.96 7.13 -19.77
CA PRO A 208 -1.26 6.71 -20.98
C PRO A 208 -0.37 5.50 -20.70
N GLU A 209 0.25 5.44 -19.52
CA GLU A 209 1.06 4.31 -19.14
C GLU A 209 0.28 3.00 -19.02
N PHE A 210 -1.03 3.02 -18.73
CA PHE A 210 -1.85 1.80 -18.63
C PHE A 210 -2.46 1.37 -19.96
N THR A 211 -2.69 2.31 -20.88
CA THR A 211 -3.50 2.08 -22.08
C THR A 211 -2.66 2.06 -23.37
N ASP A 212 -1.56 2.81 -23.41
CA ASP A 212 -0.76 3.00 -24.62
C ASP A 212 0.55 2.21 -24.63
N LEU A 213 0.97 1.67 -23.48
CA LEU A 213 2.27 1.01 -23.31
C LEU A 213 2.12 -0.41 -22.78
N THR A 214 2.91 -1.33 -23.34
CA THR A 214 3.14 -2.64 -22.71
C THR A 214 4.07 -2.51 -21.50
N ALA A 215 4.09 -3.51 -20.63
CA ALA A 215 4.95 -3.58 -19.46
C ALA A 215 6.44 -3.43 -19.83
N SER A 216 6.87 -4.02 -20.96
CA SER A 216 8.23 -3.86 -21.48
C SER A 216 8.49 -2.44 -21.94
N GLN A 217 7.59 -1.87 -22.78
CA GLN A 217 7.75 -0.50 -23.29
C GLN A 217 7.80 0.53 -22.16
N PHE A 218 6.91 0.39 -21.18
CA PHE A 218 6.90 1.25 -20.00
C PHE A 218 8.18 1.11 -19.18
N SER A 219 8.66 -0.12 -18.97
CA SER A 219 9.93 -0.37 -18.28
C SER A 219 11.11 0.28 -19.01
N ASP A 220 11.21 0.07 -20.32
CA ASP A 220 12.28 0.64 -21.15
C ASP A 220 12.27 2.16 -21.12
N LEU A 221 11.09 2.77 -21.19
CA LEU A 221 10.94 4.23 -21.16
C LEU A 221 11.41 4.83 -19.82
N VAL A 222 11.01 4.25 -18.70
CA VAL A 222 11.46 4.71 -17.36
C VAL A 222 12.96 4.48 -17.18
N LEU A 223 13.48 3.34 -17.64
CA LEU A 223 14.90 3.01 -17.52
C LEU A 223 15.79 3.86 -18.45
N ALA A 224 15.26 4.36 -19.56
CA ALA A 224 15.95 5.33 -20.42
C ALA A 224 16.11 6.70 -19.75
N HIS A 225 15.18 7.10 -18.88
CA HIS A 225 15.19 8.37 -18.14
C HIS A 225 15.68 8.20 -16.70
N GLN A 226 16.63 7.27 -16.48
CA GLN A 226 17.15 6.99 -15.15
C GLN A 226 17.73 8.22 -14.42
N PRO A 227 18.56 9.06 -15.04
CA PRO A 227 19.11 10.25 -14.38
C PRO A 227 18.03 11.17 -13.81
N GLU A 228 16.98 11.44 -14.59
CA GLU A 228 15.86 12.31 -14.23
C GLU A 228 15.02 11.69 -13.11
N VAL A 229 14.77 10.38 -13.17
CA VAL A 229 14.06 9.67 -12.09
C VAL A 229 14.87 9.71 -10.79
N ILE A 230 16.20 9.53 -10.87
CA ILE A 230 17.08 9.61 -9.71
C ILE A 230 17.01 11.01 -9.10
N GLU A 231 17.16 12.07 -9.91
CA GLU A 231 17.09 13.45 -9.43
C GLU A 231 15.78 13.72 -8.66
N ARG A 232 14.64 13.35 -9.25
CA ARG A 232 13.34 13.52 -8.61
C ARG A 232 13.18 12.71 -7.33
N MET A 233 13.71 11.48 -7.30
CA MET A 233 13.70 10.65 -6.09
C MET A 233 14.60 11.25 -4.99
N GLU A 234 15.72 11.89 -5.34
CA GLU A 234 16.56 12.61 -4.38
C GLU A 234 15.88 13.87 -3.84
N ASP A 235 15.10 14.57 -4.65
CA ASP A 235 14.32 15.73 -4.19
C ASP A 235 13.23 15.30 -3.21
N VAL A 236 12.48 14.24 -3.54
CA VAL A 236 11.53 13.64 -2.61
C VAL A 236 12.22 13.18 -1.34
N LEU A 237 13.41 12.57 -1.41
CA LEU A 237 14.15 12.09 -0.24
C LEU A 237 14.49 13.23 0.75
N LYS A 238 14.83 14.41 0.24
CA LYS A 238 15.21 15.60 1.04
C LYS A 238 14.00 16.29 1.67
N ASP A 239 12.82 16.18 1.06
CA ASP A 239 11.62 16.84 1.55
C ASP A 239 10.83 15.95 2.53
N SER A 240 10.88 16.30 3.81
CA SER A 240 10.17 15.60 4.89
C SER A 240 8.64 15.60 4.76
N GLN A 241 8.05 16.46 3.93
CA GLN A 241 6.61 16.52 3.72
C GLN A 241 6.11 15.46 2.74
N ILE A 242 6.96 15.06 1.78
CA ILE A 242 6.57 14.18 0.66
C ILE A 242 7.39 12.89 0.57
N ASN A 243 8.42 12.73 1.41
CA ASN A 243 9.20 11.50 1.52
C ASN A 243 8.45 10.32 2.18
N SER A 244 7.20 10.56 2.59
CA SER A 244 6.37 9.63 3.33
C SER A 244 4.92 9.83 2.90
N ILE A 245 4.34 8.83 2.24
CA ILE A 245 3.04 8.94 1.58
C ILE A 245 2.03 7.93 2.14
N ASN A 246 0.79 8.38 2.28
CA ASN A 246 -0.29 7.59 2.88
C ASN A 246 -0.64 6.31 2.10
N ALA A 247 -0.35 6.26 0.79
CA ALA A 247 -0.55 5.05 0.01
C ALA A 247 0.31 3.87 0.53
N TYR A 248 1.48 4.14 1.11
CA TYR A 248 2.40 3.12 1.60
C TYR A 248 2.48 3.16 3.13
N ARG A 249 1.79 2.26 3.83
CA ARG A 249 1.79 2.20 5.29
C ARG A 249 2.38 0.91 5.84
N CYS A 250 2.99 1.00 7.02
CA CYS A 250 3.46 -0.17 7.74
C CYS A 250 2.27 -1.05 8.18
N PRO A 251 2.21 -2.35 7.83
CA PRO A 251 1.10 -3.23 8.21
C PRO A 251 1.03 -3.47 9.72
N VAL A 252 2.11 -3.20 10.46
CA VAL A 252 2.15 -3.30 11.92
C VAL A 252 1.64 -2.02 12.55
N HIS A 253 2.31 -0.91 12.24
CA HIS A 253 2.14 0.36 12.95
C HIS A 253 1.02 1.22 12.38
N GLY A 254 0.64 1.06 11.11
CA GLY A 254 -0.32 1.94 10.42
C GLY A 254 0.26 3.29 10.02
N GLU A 255 1.54 3.54 10.28
CA GLU A 255 2.23 4.78 9.89
C GLU A 255 2.73 4.71 8.43
N PRO A 256 2.70 5.82 7.69
CA PRO A 256 3.35 5.94 6.39
C PRO A 256 4.82 5.51 6.42
N LEU A 257 5.25 4.81 5.38
CA LEU A 257 6.64 4.40 5.22
C LEU A 257 7.48 5.56 4.69
N VAL A 258 8.70 5.67 5.19
CA VAL A 258 9.64 6.74 4.83
C VAL A 258 10.60 6.26 3.76
N LEU A 259 10.77 7.06 2.71
CA LEU A 259 11.75 6.84 1.65
C LEU A 259 13.18 6.86 2.17
N ARG A 260 13.98 5.89 1.71
CA ARG A 260 15.38 5.73 2.04
C ARG A 260 16.17 5.33 0.79
N LYS A 261 17.38 5.88 0.67
CA LYS A 261 18.38 5.43 -0.28
C LYS A 261 19.20 4.28 0.32
N LYS A 262 19.47 3.26 -0.48
CA LYS A 262 20.33 2.14 -0.13
C LYS A 262 21.78 2.59 -0.25
N ILE A 263 22.59 2.36 0.80
CA ILE A 263 24.01 2.74 0.80
C ILE A 263 24.80 1.87 -0.19
N GLN A 264 24.53 0.57 -0.22
CA GLN A 264 25.17 -0.39 -1.12
C GLN A 264 24.16 -0.88 -2.16
N HIS A 265 24.05 -0.16 -3.27
CA HIS A 265 23.25 -0.56 -4.43
C HIS A 265 24.17 -0.99 -5.58
N ASN A 266 23.65 -1.82 -6.49
CA ASN A 266 24.39 -2.32 -7.66
C ASN A 266 24.50 -1.32 -8.82
N GLY A 267 24.31 -0.02 -8.57
CA GLY A 267 24.26 1.02 -9.61
C GLY A 267 22.95 1.11 -10.40
N THR A 268 22.00 0.18 -10.24
CA THR A 268 20.72 0.21 -10.97
C THR A 268 19.64 0.97 -10.20
N LEU A 269 18.85 1.79 -10.90
CA LEU A 269 17.73 2.55 -10.32
C LEU A 269 16.81 1.68 -9.43
N LEU A 270 16.47 0.48 -9.90
CA LEU A 270 15.55 -0.46 -9.23
C LEU A 270 16.11 -1.13 -7.96
N ASP A 271 17.35 -0.82 -7.57
CA ASP A 271 17.97 -1.25 -6.30
C ASP A 271 18.39 -0.06 -5.41
N MET A 272 18.16 1.18 -5.83
CA MET A 272 18.58 2.38 -5.08
C MET A 272 17.61 2.73 -3.94
N TYR A 273 16.30 2.58 -4.15
CA TYR A 273 15.30 3.14 -3.24
C TYR A 273 14.44 2.09 -2.57
N HIS A 274 14.08 2.37 -1.31
CA HIS A 274 13.19 1.53 -0.51
C HIS A 274 12.47 2.38 0.52
N LEU A 275 11.30 1.90 0.95
CA LEU A 275 10.47 2.48 1.99
C LEU A 275 10.67 1.69 3.28
N LYS A 276 10.84 2.37 4.42
CA LYS A 276 10.96 1.73 5.74
C LYS A 276 9.94 2.25 6.71
N CYS A 277 9.51 1.39 7.62
CA CYS A 277 8.73 1.85 8.77
C CYS A 277 9.53 2.90 9.56
N PRO A 278 8.91 4.02 9.99
CA PRO A 278 9.56 5.04 10.82
C PRO A 278 10.04 4.49 12.17
N ARG A 279 9.49 3.34 12.60
CA ARG A 279 9.88 2.61 13.82
C ARG A 279 11.06 1.66 13.61
N TRP A 280 11.71 1.67 12.45
CA TRP A 280 12.94 0.91 12.21
C TRP A 280 14.11 1.53 12.98
N LYS A 281 14.85 0.73 13.76
CA LYS A 281 15.98 1.19 14.58
C LYS A 281 17.29 0.45 14.31
N GLY A 282 17.29 -0.44 13.31
CA GLY A 282 18.43 -1.30 13.01
C GLY A 282 18.00 -2.72 12.65
N VAL A 283 18.97 -3.54 12.30
CA VAL A 283 18.76 -4.97 12.02
C VAL A 283 18.25 -5.65 13.29
N ASN A 284 17.08 -6.28 13.21
CA ASN A 284 16.40 -6.93 14.33
C ASN A 284 16.05 -6.00 15.51
N VAL A 285 16.15 -4.67 15.34
CA VAL A 285 15.77 -3.68 16.35
C VAL A 285 14.64 -2.80 15.81
N GLY A 286 13.53 -2.76 16.54
CA GLY A 286 12.31 -2.06 16.11
C GLY A 286 11.59 -2.76 14.96
N CYS A 287 10.78 -2.02 14.20
CA CYS A 287 10.01 -2.58 13.09
C CYS A 287 10.91 -2.95 11.90
N GLN A 288 10.90 -4.22 11.49
CA GLN A 288 11.70 -4.69 10.37
C GLN A 288 11.01 -4.54 9.00
N TYR A 289 9.76 -4.07 9.00
CA TYR A 289 9.01 -3.93 7.76
C TYR A 289 9.65 -2.89 6.83
N MET A 290 9.85 -3.32 5.59
CA MET A 290 10.31 -2.47 4.51
C MET A 290 9.61 -2.87 3.22
N ASP A 291 9.58 -1.93 2.28
CA ASP A 291 9.17 -2.17 0.92
C ASP A 291 10.26 -1.69 -0.04
N LYS A 292 10.51 -2.43 -1.11
CA LYS A 292 11.53 -2.05 -2.09
C LYS A 292 10.82 -1.56 -3.34
N LEU A 293 11.25 -0.42 -3.86
CA LEU A 293 10.74 0.13 -5.13
C LEU A 293 11.52 -0.52 -6.26
N LYS A 294 11.05 -1.69 -6.72
CA LYS A 294 11.80 -2.61 -7.58
C LYS A 294 11.29 -2.72 -9.01
N SER A 295 10.21 -2.03 -9.34
CA SER A 295 9.81 -1.88 -10.73
C SER A 295 9.67 -0.41 -11.12
N PRO A 296 9.83 -0.11 -12.42
CA PRO A 296 9.47 1.18 -12.99
C PRO A 296 8.07 1.67 -12.57
N ALA A 297 7.09 0.75 -12.52
CA ALA A 297 5.71 1.10 -12.19
C ALA A 297 5.56 1.51 -10.72
N GLN A 298 6.26 0.84 -9.80
CA GLN A 298 6.29 1.26 -8.40
C GLN A 298 6.94 2.63 -8.21
N LEU A 299 8.03 2.92 -8.93
CA LEU A 299 8.70 4.22 -8.87
C LEU A 299 7.79 5.34 -9.41
N HIS A 300 7.16 5.10 -10.55
CA HIS A 300 6.17 6.01 -11.12
C HIS A 300 5.01 6.26 -10.15
N ALA A 301 4.45 5.19 -9.59
CA ALA A 301 3.34 5.31 -8.65
C ALA A 301 3.72 6.06 -7.38
N PHE A 302 4.90 5.79 -6.84
CA PHE A 302 5.44 6.51 -5.69
C PHE A 302 5.66 8.00 -5.99
N LEU A 303 6.30 8.35 -7.11
CA LEU A 303 6.53 9.73 -7.51
C LEU A 303 5.23 10.50 -7.74
N SER A 304 4.26 9.87 -8.41
CA SER A 304 2.93 10.47 -8.63
C SER A 304 2.21 10.73 -7.31
N ALA A 305 2.31 9.83 -6.35
CA ALA A 305 1.76 10.01 -5.02
C ALA A 305 2.43 11.16 -4.24
N SER A 306 3.75 11.25 -4.34
CA SER A 306 4.56 12.21 -3.57
C SER A 306 4.53 13.61 -4.17
N THR A 307 4.47 13.72 -5.50
CA THR A 307 4.70 15.00 -6.21
C THR A 307 3.52 15.44 -7.06
N GLY A 308 2.48 14.60 -7.20
CA GLY A 308 1.39 14.81 -8.14
C GLY A 308 1.74 14.45 -9.59
N GLN A 309 3.01 14.15 -9.89
CA GLN A 309 3.51 13.79 -11.22
C GLN A 309 4.23 12.45 -11.17
N GLY A 310 3.91 11.54 -12.09
CA GLY A 310 4.62 10.26 -12.24
C GLY A 310 6.02 10.46 -12.82
N VAL A 311 6.66 9.43 -13.36
CA VAL A 311 7.98 9.60 -14.03
C VAL A 311 7.93 10.60 -15.19
N PHE A 312 6.79 10.70 -15.87
CA PHE A 312 6.52 11.60 -16.98
C PHE A 312 5.52 12.69 -16.58
#